data_AF-A0A2V8FSN2-F1
#
_entry.id   AF-A0A2V8FSN2-F1
#
_cell.length_a   1.000
_cell.length_b   1.000
_cell.length_c   1.000
_cell.angle_alpha   90.00
_cell.angle_beta   90.00
_cell.angle_gamma   90.00
#
_symmetry.space_group_name_H-M   'P 1'
#
loop_
_entity.id
_entity.type
_entity.pdbx_description
1 polymer ?
#
loop_
_entity_poly.entity_id
_entity_poly.type
_entity_poly.pdbx_seq_one_letter_code
_entity_poly.pdbx_strand_id
1 'polypeptide(L)'
;MTSLILLLLAALPCIWTQGANRAALEAAGIKRFCALTEAELAAREALPTPGVTARAGLASPTRSPWIVANGWRFTRHPAMKYVYDVPAGKAALAAAEAFAYGADAAMKIDPADAPNLGAMLTFLEGLPAADLPPIADLAVVDDGSPVTGEVMNLLARRNLLFQVVQAPSVRFRLNIAIGSAAYPRAEASDPSAFALKIRRQLTDEERSLRVYGSEVVIGRL
;
A
#
# COMPACT_ATOMS: atom_id res chain seq x y z
N MET A 1 29.03 -11.46 0.33
CA MET A 1 28.27 -10.49 1.17
C MET A 1 28.37 -9.08 0.59
N THR A 2 28.00 -8.91 -0.69
CA THR A 2 28.22 -7.65 -1.45
C THR A 2 27.04 -7.28 -2.33
N SER A 3 25.85 -7.83 -2.05
CA SER A 3 24.64 -7.63 -2.87
C SER A 3 23.50 -6.89 -2.16
N LEU A 4 23.65 -6.51 -0.89
CA LEU A 4 22.55 -5.92 -0.10
C LEU A 4 22.46 -4.39 -0.17
N ILE A 5 23.53 -3.71 -0.60
CA ILE A 5 23.58 -2.23 -0.61
C ILE A 5 22.88 -1.63 -1.84
N LEU A 6 22.64 -2.43 -2.90
CA LEU A 6 22.00 -1.94 -4.12
C LEU A 6 20.46 -1.85 -4.05
N LEU A 7 19.80 -2.43 -3.03
CA LEU A 7 18.34 -2.48 -2.92
C LEU A 7 17.71 -1.24 -2.28
N LEU A 8 18.47 -0.45 -1.53
CA LEU A 8 17.92 0.70 -0.80
C LEU A 8 17.69 1.94 -1.68
N LEU A 9 18.45 2.07 -2.78
CA LEU A 9 18.16 3.04 -3.83
C LEU A 9 17.02 2.58 -4.76
N ALA A 10 16.41 1.40 -4.58
CA ALA A 10 15.32 0.91 -5.43
C ALA A 10 13.90 1.26 -4.92
N ALA A 11 13.76 1.76 -3.69
CA ALA A 11 12.46 1.99 -3.06
C ALA A 11 11.81 3.36 -3.40
N LEU A 12 12.58 4.31 -3.93
CA LEU A 12 12.01 5.59 -4.35
C LEU A 12 11.35 5.42 -5.73
N PRO A 13 10.04 5.70 -5.85
CA PRO A 13 9.34 5.58 -7.12
C PRO A 13 10.01 6.49 -8.14
N CYS A 14 10.17 5.98 -9.36
CA CYS A 14 10.67 6.80 -10.46
C CYS A 14 9.50 7.48 -11.15
N ILE A 15 9.73 8.69 -11.65
CA ILE A 15 8.69 9.44 -12.34
C ILE A 15 8.76 9.12 -13.83
N TRP A 16 7.63 8.71 -14.41
CA TRP A 16 7.49 8.59 -15.85
C TRP A 16 6.67 9.79 -16.34
N THR A 17 7.23 10.58 -17.24
CA THR A 17 6.54 11.76 -17.74
C THR A 17 6.40 11.71 -19.25
N GLN A 18 5.16 11.69 -19.71
CA GLN A 18 4.83 12.02 -21.09
C GLN A 18 4.52 13.52 -21.17
N GLY A 19 5.33 14.26 -21.91
CA GLY A 19 5.06 15.68 -22.22
C GLY A 19 5.35 16.72 -21.14
N ALA A 20 5.75 16.33 -19.92
CA ALA A 20 6.18 17.30 -18.90
C ALA A 20 7.61 17.81 -19.17
N ASN A 21 7.85 19.10 -18.93
CA ASN A 21 9.16 19.71 -19.11
C ASN A 21 10.14 19.17 -18.06
N ARG A 22 11.08 18.31 -18.48
CA ARG A 22 12.09 17.70 -17.60
C ARG A 22 12.87 18.73 -16.78
N ALA A 23 13.26 19.87 -17.38
CA ALA A 23 14.00 20.90 -16.66
C ALA A 23 13.17 21.52 -15.52
N ALA A 24 11.85 21.65 -15.71
CA ALA A 24 10.96 22.14 -14.65
C ALA A 24 10.82 21.11 -13.50
N LEU A 25 10.78 19.82 -13.83
CA LEU A 25 10.74 18.74 -12.83
C LEU A 25 12.05 18.65 -12.04
N GLU A 26 13.18 18.76 -12.72
CA GLU A 26 14.51 18.79 -12.08
C GLU A 26 14.66 20.03 -11.19
N ALA A 27 14.20 21.20 -11.63
CA ALA A 27 14.17 22.42 -10.81
C ALA A 27 13.27 22.29 -9.57
N ALA A 28 12.25 21.44 -9.62
CA ALA A 28 11.42 21.10 -8.48
C ALA A 28 12.07 20.09 -7.52
N GLY A 29 13.26 19.58 -7.83
CA GLY A 29 13.99 18.61 -7.00
C GLY A 29 13.72 17.14 -7.37
N ILE A 30 12.99 16.87 -8.46
CA ILE A 30 12.75 15.51 -8.95
C ILE A 30 13.99 15.05 -9.73
N LYS A 31 14.69 14.05 -9.18
CA LYS A 31 15.95 13.53 -9.77
C LYS A 31 15.78 12.19 -10.49
N ARG A 32 14.70 11.46 -10.18
CA ARG A 32 14.48 10.08 -10.61
C ARG A 32 13.44 10.01 -11.72
N PHE A 33 13.90 9.74 -12.93
CA PHE A 33 13.05 9.57 -14.10
C PHE A 33 13.17 8.14 -14.63
N CYS A 34 12.04 7.48 -14.89
CA CYS A 34 12.06 6.17 -15.54
C CYS A 34 12.19 6.35 -17.06
N ALA A 35 13.16 5.68 -17.69
CA ALA A 35 13.21 5.53 -19.14
C ALA A 35 12.38 4.31 -19.59
N LEU A 36 11.05 4.38 -19.39
CA LEU A 36 10.13 3.30 -19.78
C LEU A 36 9.48 3.64 -21.12
N THR A 37 9.42 2.65 -22.00
CA THR A 37 8.57 2.64 -23.19
C THR A 37 7.09 2.55 -22.81
N GLU A 38 6.18 2.93 -23.71
CA GLU A 38 4.74 2.76 -23.48
C GLU A 38 4.35 1.29 -23.27
N ALA A 39 5.02 0.36 -23.96
CA ALA A 39 4.80 -1.08 -23.78
C ALA A 39 5.21 -1.57 -22.39
N GLU A 40 6.36 -1.12 -21.87
CA GLU A 40 6.80 -1.44 -20.51
C GLU A 40 5.88 -0.83 -19.46
N LEU A 41 5.32 0.36 -19.72
CA LEU A 41 4.36 1.00 -18.84
C LEU A 41 3.01 0.27 -18.83
N ALA A 42 2.54 -0.18 -19.99
CA ALA A 42 1.30 -0.94 -20.12
C ALA A 42 1.39 -2.35 -19.50
N ALA A 43 2.59 -2.91 -19.39
CA ALA A 43 2.82 -4.20 -18.73
C ALA A 43 2.82 -4.12 -17.19
N ARG A 44 2.89 -2.92 -16.60
CA ARG A 44 2.84 -2.71 -15.14
C ARG A 44 1.40 -2.80 -14.62
N GLU A 45 1.24 -3.24 -13.39
CA GLU A 45 -0.08 -3.28 -12.74
C GLU A 45 -0.54 -1.84 -12.40
N ALA A 46 -1.70 -1.45 -12.92
CA ALA A 46 -2.29 -0.15 -12.64
C ALA A 46 -2.83 -0.09 -11.20
N LEU A 47 -2.43 0.95 -10.47
CA LEU A 47 -2.89 1.20 -9.11
C LEU A 47 -3.97 2.27 -9.06
N PRO A 48 -5.00 2.10 -8.21
CA PRO A 48 -5.90 3.19 -7.88
C PRO A 48 -5.15 4.32 -7.17
N THR A 49 -5.55 5.56 -7.45
CA THR A 49 -5.01 6.75 -6.79
C THR A 49 -5.29 6.69 -5.29
N PRO A 50 -4.25 6.81 -4.42
CA PRO A 50 -4.45 6.76 -2.98
C PRO A 50 -5.17 8.00 -2.47
N GLY A 51 -5.95 7.82 -1.42
CA GLY A 51 -6.70 8.91 -0.82
C GLY A 51 -7.88 8.46 0.00
N VAL A 52 -8.76 9.41 0.26
CA VAL A 52 -9.92 9.23 1.13
C VAL A 52 -11.16 9.68 0.38
N THR A 53 -12.16 8.81 0.32
CA THR A 53 -13.47 9.13 -0.23
C THR A 53 -14.45 9.31 0.92
N ALA A 54 -14.89 10.54 1.12
CA ALA A 54 -15.90 10.86 2.11
C ALA A 54 -17.24 10.18 1.76
N ARG A 55 -17.96 9.73 2.79
CA ARG A 55 -19.28 9.10 2.65
C ARG A 55 -20.39 10.01 3.18
N ALA A 56 -20.34 11.30 2.83
CA ALA A 56 -21.25 12.31 3.37
C ALA A 56 -22.74 12.07 3.01
N GLY A 57 -23.02 11.40 1.88
CA GLY A 57 -24.39 11.12 1.41
C GLY A 57 -24.95 9.75 1.77
N LEU A 58 -24.24 8.93 2.56
CA LEU A 58 -24.67 7.57 2.91
C LEU A 58 -25.13 7.53 4.37
N ALA A 59 -26.41 7.24 4.60
CA ALA A 59 -26.90 6.92 5.95
C ALA A 59 -26.25 5.60 6.40
N SER A 60 -25.32 5.69 7.34
CA SER A 60 -24.58 4.54 7.86
C SER A 60 -24.36 4.71 9.37
N PRO A 61 -24.29 3.61 10.14
CA PRO A 61 -23.91 3.66 11.55
C PRO A 61 -22.53 4.29 11.80
N THR A 62 -21.67 4.36 10.77
CA THR A 62 -20.36 5.02 10.85
C THR A 62 -20.21 6.03 9.71
N ARG A 63 -19.60 7.18 9.99
CA ARG A 63 -19.16 8.14 8.97
C ARG A 63 -17.68 7.95 8.57
N SER A 64 -17.06 6.84 8.97
CA SER A 64 -15.68 6.51 8.61
C SER A 64 -15.54 6.54 7.09
N PRO A 65 -14.61 7.32 6.55
CA PRO A 65 -14.47 7.44 5.12
C PRO A 65 -13.89 6.15 4.51
N TRP A 66 -14.03 6.02 3.19
CA TRP A 66 -13.33 4.96 2.49
C TRP A 66 -11.88 5.38 2.27
N ILE A 67 -10.92 4.55 2.67
CA ILE A 67 -9.51 4.76 2.36
C ILE A 67 -9.18 3.93 1.13
N VAL A 68 -8.65 4.58 0.10
CA VAL A 68 -8.03 3.92 -1.04
C VAL A 68 -6.55 3.79 -0.73
N ALA A 69 -6.09 2.57 -0.52
CA ALA A 69 -4.70 2.25 -0.21
C ALA A 69 -4.24 0.98 -0.92
N ASN A 70 -2.98 0.98 -1.34
CA ASN A 70 -2.36 -0.05 -2.16
C ASN A 70 -1.35 -0.90 -1.38
N GLY A 71 -1.07 -0.56 -0.12
CA GLY A 71 -0.14 -1.30 0.74
C GLY A 71 -0.34 -2.82 0.74
N TRP A 72 -1.60 -3.27 0.74
CA TRP A 72 -1.93 -4.70 0.69
C TRP A 72 -1.56 -5.37 -0.65
N ARG A 73 -1.57 -4.63 -1.76
CA ARG A 73 -1.13 -5.15 -3.08
C ARG A 73 0.37 -5.35 -3.07
N PHE A 74 1.11 -4.38 -2.52
CA PHE A 74 2.56 -4.42 -2.40
C PHE A 74 3.03 -5.57 -1.50
N THR A 75 2.35 -5.80 -0.38
CA THR A 75 2.69 -6.93 0.51
C THR A 75 2.32 -8.27 -0.09
N ARG A 76 1.24 -8.34 -0.89
CA ARG A 76 0.83 -9.57 -1.59
C ARG A 76 1.77 -9.93 -2.73
N HIS A 77 2.23 -8.94 -3.50
CA HIS A 77 3.07 -9.15 -4.68
C HIS A 77 4.28 -8.20 -4.71
N PRO A 78 5.26 -8.38 -3.82
CA PRO A 78 6.37 -7.43 -3.66
C PRO A 78 7.32 -7.33 -4.87
N ALA A 79 7.33 -8.34 -5.74
CA ALA A 79 8.15 -8.35 -6.96
C ALA A 79 7.44 -7.74 -8.18
N MET A 80 6.15 -7.39 -8.05
CA MET A 80 5.40 -6.80 -9.15
C MET A 80 5.82 -5.35 -9.35
N LYS A 81 5.70 -4.90 -10.60
CA LYS A 81 5.94 -3.53 -11.01
C LYS A 81 4.62 -2.83 -11.22
N TYR A 82 4.52 -1.63 -10.68
CA TYR A 82 3.28 -0.88 -10.63
C TYR A 82 3.35 0.43 -11.40
N VAL A 83 2.18 0.95 -11.76
CA VAL A 83 2.03 2.28 -12.34
C VAL A 83 0.88 3.03 -11.67
N TYR A 84 1.16 4.26 -11.29
CA TYR A 84 0.15 5.24 -10.89
C TYR A 84 -0.14 6.18 -12.06
N ASP A 85 -1.43 6.39 -12.31
CA ASP A 85 -1.92 7.55 -13.07
C ASP A 85 -2.65 8.45 -12.07
N VAL A 86 -1.95 9.47 -11.56
CA VAL A 86 -2.44 10.29 -10.45
C VAL A 86 -2.92 11.66 -10.93
N PRO A 87 -4.13 12.08 -10.52
CA PRO A 87 -4.61 13.43 -10.79
C PRO A 87 -3.85 14.47 -9.95
N ALA A 88 -4.05 15.74 -10.29
CA ALA A 88 -3.49 16.87 -9.53
C ALA A 88 -3.79 16.77 -8.02
N GLY A 89 -2.79 17.13 -7.22
CA GLY A 89 -2.78 17.11 -5.76
C GLY A 89 -2.50 15.74 -5.14
N LYS A 90 -2.20 14.70 -5.92
CA LYS A 90 -2.07 13.31 -5.41
C LYS A 90 -0.69 12.72 -5.53
N ALA A 91 0.21 13.32 -6.32
CA ALA A 91 1.53 12.75 -6.55
C ALA A 91 2.34 12.54 -5.25
N ALA A 92 2.36 13.52 -4.34
CA ALA A 92 3.10 13.38 -3.09
C ALA A 92 2.60 12.21 -2.21
N LEU A 93 1.28 11.99 -2.14
CA LEU A 93 0.70 10.89 -1.36
C LEU A 93 1.02 9.52 -1.98
N ALA A 94 0.92 9.41 -3.30
CA ALA A 94 1.27 8.17 -4.01
C ALA A 94 2.76 7.85 -3.89
N ALA A 95 3.64 8.86 -3.92
CA ALA A 95 5.07 8.66 -3.70
C ALA A 95 5.38 8.17 -2.28
N ALA A 96 4.74 8.76 -1.27
CA ALA A 96 4.89 8.33 0.13
C ALA A 96 4.37 6.91 0.35
N GLU A 97 3.23 6.55 -0.26
CA GLU A 97 2.68 5.20 -0.17
C GLU A 97 3.63 4.16 -0.80
N ALA A 98 4.09 4.38 -2.04
CA ALA A 98 5.02 3.48 -2.71
C ALA A 98 6.31 3.30 -1.91
N PHE A 99 6.88 4.41 -1.40
CA PHE A 99 8.09 4.39 -0.60
C PHE A 99 7.92 3.61 0.71
N ALA A 100 6.82 3.83 1.44
CA ALA A 100 6.55 3.18 2.73
C ALA A 100 6.50 1.63 2.62
N TYR A 101 6.21 1.11 1.43
CA TYR A 101 6.18 -0.33 1.16
C TYR A 101 7.34 -0.83 0.30
N GLY A 102 8.25 0.06 -0.14
CA GLY A 102 9.36 -0.28 -1.01
C GLY A 102 8.91 -0.78 -2.40
N ALA A 103 7.79 -0.28 -2.92
CA ALA A 103 7.21 -0.75 -4.17
C ALA A 103 7.91 -0.13 -5.39
N ASP A 104 8.16 -0.95 -6.44
CA ASP A 104 8.58 -0.46 -7.77
C ASP A 104 7.37 0.15 -8.48
N ALA A 105 7.10 1.42 -8.21
CA ALA A 105 6.02 2.18 -8.82
C ALA A 105 6.56 3.27 -9.76
N ALA A 106 6.09 3.26 -11.00
CA ALA A 106 6.23 4.39 -11.92
C ALA A 106 5.04 5.33 -11.74
N MET A 107 5.25 6.64 -11.82
CA MET A 107 4.17 7.61 -11.62
C MET A 107 4.01 8.52 -12.82
N LYS A 108 2.81 8.54 -13.40
CA LYS A 108 2.33 9.63 -14.27
C LYS A 108 1.72 10.71 -13.38
N ILE A 109 2.23 11.92 -13.47
CA ILE A 109 1.84 13.03 -12.59
C ILE A 109 1.28 14.19 -13.41
N ASP A 110 0.41 14.98 -12.77
CA ASP A 110 0.11 16.32 -13.24
C ASP A 110 1.35 17.23 -13.05
N PRO A 111 1.78 18.02 -14.06
CA PRO A 111 2.91 18.93 -13.92
C PRO A 111 2.76 19.94 -12.77
N ALA A 112 1.53 20.30 -12.39
CA ALA A 112 1.26 21.20 -11.26
C ALA A 112 1.70 20.60 -9.91
N ASP A 113 1.82 19.28 -9.81
CA ASP A 113 2.26 18.60 -8.60
C ASP A 113 3.78 18.60 -8.41
N ALA A 114 4.56 19.03 -9.42
CA ALA A 114 6.01 18.96 -9.39
C ALA A 114 6.64 19.55 -8.11
N PRO A 115 6.25 20.73 -7.60
CA PRO A 115 6.83 21.28 -6.37
C PRO A 115 6.56 20.42 -5.13
N ASN A 116 5.32 19.96 -4.96
CA ASN A 116 4.92 19.16 -3.80
C ASN A 116 5.54 17.76 -3.86
N LEU A 117 5.60 17.16 -5.05
CA LEU A 117 6.23 15.88 -5.26
C LEU A 117 7.74 15.95 -5.03
N GLY A 118 8.41 16.97 -5.55
CA GLY A 118 9.84 17.16 -5.35
C GLY A 118 10.22 17.38 -3.88
N ALA A 119 9.40 18.14 -3.14
CA ALA A 119 9.54 18.29 -1.69
C ALA A 119 9.36 16.94 -0.96
N MET A 120 8.35 16.16 -1.33
CA MET A 120 8.12 14.82 -0.77
C MET A 120 9.30 13.88 -1.07
N LEU A 121 9.76 13.79 -2.32
CA LEU A 121 10.89 12.94 -2.68
C LEU A 121 12.17 13.36 -1.93
N THR A 122 12.41 14.66 -1.78
CA THR A 122 13.53 15.17 -0.97
C THR A 122 13.42 14.76 0.49
N PHE A 123 12.22 14.85 1.07
CA PHE A 123 11.96 14.37 2.44
C PHE A 123 12.23 12.86 2.56
N LEU A 124 11.71 12.05 1.63
CA LEU A 124 11.88 10.60 1.64
C LEU A 124 13.34 10.17 1.43
N GLU A 125 14.08 10.88 0.55
CA GLU A 125 15.53 10.70 0.36
C GLU A 125 16.34 10.97 1.63
N GLY A 126 15.86 11.87 2.50
CA GLY A 126 16.50 12.21 3.76
C GLY A 126 16.22 11.23 4.91
N LEU A 127 15.32 10.26 4.72
CA LEU A 127 15.02 9.26 5.73
C LEU A 127 16.15 8.22 5.84
N PRO A 128 16.50 7.75 7.05
CA PRO A 128 17.46 6.68 7.19
C PRO A 128 16.93 5.42 6.52
N ALA A 129 17.84 4.64 5.93
CA ALA A 129 17.53 3.30 5.44
C ALA A 129 16.90 2.47 6.57
N ALA A 130 15.65 2.05 6.38
CA ALA A 130 14.97 1.15 7.29
C ALA A 130 15.07 -0.27 6.73
N ASP A 131 15.93 -1.09 7.32
CA ASP A 131 16.01 -2.54 7.06
C ASP A 131 15.50 -3.31 8.29
N LEU A 132 14.26 -3.00 8.68
CA LEU A 132 13.58 -3.70 9.76
C LEU A 132 12.58 -4.70 9.17
N PRO A 133 12.51 -5.92 9.71
CA PRO A 133 11.53 -6.89 9.25
C PRO A 133 10.11 -6.34 9.49
N PRO A 134 9.18 -6.51 8.54
CA PRO A 134 7.79 -6.11 8.73
C PRO A 134 7.21 -6.73 10.01
N ILE A 135 6.52 -5.91 10.80
CA ILE A 135 5.76 -6.39 11.96
C ILE A 135 4.39 -6.86 11.48
N ALA A 136 3.99 -8.03 11.96
CA ALA A 136 2.68 -8.61 11.69
C ALA A 136 2.18 -9.31 12.96
N ASP A 137 0.87 -9.21 13.19
CA ASP A 137 0.18 -9.82 14.34
C ASP A 137 -0.50 -11.15 13.93
N LEU A 138 -0.75 -11.33 12.63
CA LEU A 138 -1.41 -12.51 12.07
C LEU A 138 -0.86 -12.88 10.68
N ALA A 139 -1.16 -14.09 10.23
CA ALA A 139 -0.89 -14.53 8.87
C ALA A 139 -2.17 -14.59 8.03
N VAL A 140 -2.10 -14.18 6.77
CA VAL A 140 -3.12 -14.43 5.75
C VAL A 140 -2.55 -15.41 4.74
N VAL A 141 -3.20 -16.58 4.60
CA VAL A 141 -2.85 -17.58 3.60
C VAL A 141 -3.43 -17.14 2.26
N ASP A 142 -2.55 -16.78 1.33
CA ASP A 142 -2.95 -16.31 0.01
C ASP A 142 -3.29 -17.49 -0.90
N ASP A 143 -4.56 -17.59 -1.28
CA ASP A 143 -5.05 -18.57 -2.27
C ASP A 143 -5.09 -17.99 -3.70
N GLY A 144 -4.55 -16.79 -3.91
CA GLY A 144 -4.56 -16.09 -5.19
C GLY A 144 -5.93 -15.50 -5.58
N SER A 145 -6.98 -15.71 -4.78
CA SER A 145 -8.32 -15.27 -5.16
C SER A 145 -8.53 -13.77 -4.96
N PRO A 146 -9.47 -13.15 -5.72
CA PRO A 146 -9.87 -11.76 -5.51
C PRO A 146 -10.47 -11.52 -4.11
N VAL A 147 -11.20 -12.50 -3.56
CA VAL A 147 -11.82 -12.41 -2.23
C VAL A 147 -10.76 -12.25 -1.14
N THR A 148 -9.67 -13.02 -1.22
CA THR A 148 -8.55 -12.87 -0.29
C THR A 148 -7.89 -11.50 -0.39
N GLY A 149 -7.75 -10.97 -1.61
CA GLY A 149 -7.25 -9.60 -1.82
C GLY A 149 -8.14 -8.54 -1.16
N GLU A 150 -9.47 -8.67 -1.27
CA GLU A 150 -10.39 -7.72 -0.63
C GLU A 150 -10.40 -7.84 0.90
N VAL A 151 -10.21 -9.04 1.44
CA VAL A 151 -9.97 -9.22 2.88
C VAL A 151 -8.69 -8.50 3.30
N MET A 152 -7.57 -8.70 2.60
CA MET A 152 -6.30 -8.02 2.87
C MET A 152 -6.45 -6.49 2.82
N ASN A 153 -7.18 -5.97 1.83
CA ASN A 153 -7.52 -4.55 1.72
C ASN A 153 -8.23 -4.03 2.99
N LEU A 154 -9.22 -4.77 3.48
CA LEU A 154 -10.02 -4.39 4.65
C LEU A 154 -9.26 -4.54 5.98
N LEU A 155 -8.31 -5.48 6.06
CA LEU A 155 -7.38 -5.61 7.19
C LEU A 155 -6.39 -4.45 7.22
N ALA A 156 -5.77 -4.13 6.08
CA ALA A 156 -4.80 -3.04 5.97
C ALA A 156 -5.40 -1.69 6.37
N ARG A 157 -6.62 -1.40 5.90
CA ARG A 157 -7.35 -0.16 6.23
C ARG A 157 -7.71 -0.02 7.71
N ARG A 158 -7.73 -1.12 8.45
CA ARG A 158 -8.01 -1.14 9.90
C ARG A 158 -6.74 -1.22 10.73
N ASN A 159 -5.56 -1.11 10.11
CA ASN A 159 -4.27 -1.31 10.77
C ASN A 159 -4.23 -2.64 11.53
N LEU A 160 -4.74 -3.71 10.91
CA LEU A 160 -4.51 -5.08 11.35
C LEU A 160 -3.30 -5.58 10.57
N LEU A 161 -2.16 -5.66 11.23
CA LEU A 161 -0.89 -5.95 10.58
C LEU A 161 -0.82 -7.45 10.27
N PHE A 162 -0.61 -7.79 8.99
CA PHE A 162 -0.58 -9.17 8.53
C PHE A 162 0.65 -9.49 7.69
N GLN A 163 1.08 -10.75 7.79
CA GLN A 163 2.04 -11.33 6.85
C GLN A 163 1.29 -12.17 5.82
N VAL A 164 1.57 -11.95 4.54
CA VAL A 164 1.08 -12.81 3.46
C VAL A 164 1.94 -14.07 3.40
N VAL A 165 1.32 -15.24 3.47
CA VAL A 165 1.98 -16.55 3.45
C VAL A 165 1.31 -17.50 2.48
N GLN A 166 2.01 -18.52 2.00
CA GLN A 166 1.46 -19.54 1.08
C GLN A 166 0.82 -20.72 1.82
N ALA A 167 1.18 -20.92 3.09
CA ALA A 167 0.64 -21.96 3.95
C ALA A 167 0.56 -21.43 5.40
N PRO A 168 -0.30 -22.02 6.26
CA PRO A 168 -0.36 -21.65 7.67
C PRO A 168 1.02 -21.69 8.34
N SER A 169 1.32 -20.65 9.12
CA SER A 169 2.57 -20.48 9.82
C SER A 169 2.38 -20.60 11.33
N VAL A 170 3.20 -21.46 11.96
CA VAL A 170 3.20 -21.66 13.42
C VAL A 170 3.68 -20.43 14.20
N ARG A 171 4.30 -19.45 13.51
CA ARG A 171 4.70 -18.16 14.11
C ARG A 171 3.49 -17.36 14.59
N PHE A 172 2.35 -17.51 13.92
CA PHE A 172 1.17 -16.71 14.20
C PHE A 172 0.10 -17.55 14.87
N ARG A 173 -0.47 -17.02 15.96
CA ARG A 173 -1.64 -17.61 16.63
C ARG A 173 -2.85 -17.66 15.68
N LEU A 174 -2.98 -16.65 14.82
CA LEU A 174 -4.04 -16.53 13.83
C LEU A 174 -3.50 -16.73 12.42
N ASN A 175 -4.01 -17.76 11.76
CA ASN A 175 -3.78 -18.04 10.34
C ASN A 175 -5.12 -17.95 9.60
N ILE A 176 -5.31 -16.88 8.85
CA ILE A 176 -6.53 -16.62 8.10
C ILE A 176 -6.44 -17.35 6.75
N ALA A 177 -7.14 -18.48 6.64
CA ALA A 177 -7.20 -19.28 5.42
C ALA A 177 -8.64 -19.33 4.91
N ILE A 178 -8.95 -18.52 3.89
CA ILE A 178 -10.30 -18.41 3.34
C ILE A 178 -10.74 -19.74 2.71
N GLY A 179 -11.95 -20.18 3.06
CA GLY A 179 -12.49 -21.49 2.68
C GLY A 179 -12.20 -22.61 3.68
N SER A 180 -11.43 -22.35 4.73
CA SER A 180 -11.30 -23.28 5.85
C SER A 180 -12.58 -23.30 6.72
N ALA A 181 -12.69 -24.30 7.61
CA ALA A 181 -13.80 -24.39 8.55
C ALA A 181 -13.90 -23.16 9.48
N ALA A 182 -12.78 -22.57 9.87
CA ALA A 182 -12.74 -21.37 10.73
C ALA A 182 -13.07 -20.08 9.97
N TYR A 183 -12.82 -20.06 8.65
CA TYR A 183 -12.99 -18.90 7.78
C TYR A 183 -13.71 -19.27 6.47
N PRO A 184 -15.02 -19.64 6.52
CA PRO A 184 -15.74 -20.05 5.33
C PRO A 184 -15.81 -18.93 4.27
N ARG A 185 -15.76 -19.31 2.98
CA ARG A 185 -15.89 -18.35 1.85
C ARG A 185 -17.17 -17.53 1.93
N ALA A 186 -18.26 -18.12 2.40
CA ALA A 186 -19.54 -17.43 2.55
C ALA A 186 -19.44 -16.23 3.50
N GLU A 187 -18.66 -16.31 4.57
CA GLU A 187 -18.47 -15.17 5.49
C GLU A 187 -17.60 -14.08 4.88
N ALA A 188 -16.63 -14.44 4.03
CA ALA A 188 -15.78 -13.48 3.34
C ALA A 188 -16.51 -12.69 2.23
N SER A 189 -17.77 -13.04 1.93
CA SER A 189 -18.63 -12.27 1.03
C SER A 189 -19.06 -10.92 1.60
N ASP A 190 -18.99 -10.74 2.92
CA ASP A 190 -18.97 -9.42 3.59
C ASP A 190 -17.56 -9.20 4.19
N PRO A 191 -16.63 -8.61 3.41
CA PRO A 191 -15.26 -8.35 3.87
C PRO A 191 -15.18 -7.46 5.12
N SER A 192 -16.20 -6.64 5.37
CA SER A 192 -16.22 -5.72 6.51
C SER A 192 -16.56 -6.46 7.81
N ALA A 193 -17.62 -7.26 7.80
CA ALA A 193 -17.95 -8.14 8.93
C ALA A 193 -16.81 -9.14 9.19
N PHE A 194 -16.21 -9.66 8.11
CA PHE A 194 -15.09 -10.59 8.20
C PHE A 194 -13.85 -9.96 8.86
N ALA A 195 -13.45 -8.75 8.46
CA ALA A 195 -12.34 -8.04 9.11
C ALA A 195 -12.62 -7.72 10.59
N LEU A 196 -13.88 -7.44 10.95
CA LEU A 196 -14.29 -7.24 12.34
C LEU A 196 -14.22 -8.54 13.16
N LYS A 197 -14.61 -9.68 12.57
CA LYS A 197 -14.45 -11.02 13.18
C LYS A 197 -12.97 -11.27 13.50
N ILE A 198 -12.08 -11.03 12.53
CA ILE A 198 -10.63 -11.21 12.71
C ILE A 198 -10.10 -10.30 13.82
N ARG A 199 -10.50 -9.02 13.84
CA ARG A 199 -10.10 -8.11 14.93
C ARG A 199 -10.52 -8.65 16.30
N ARG A 200 -11.74 -9.18 16.44
CA ARG A 200 -12.22 -9.73 17.71
C ARG A 200 -11.43 -10.97 18.14
N GLN A 201 -11.00 -11.80 17.19
CA GLN A 201 -10.16 -12.97 17.47
C GLN A 201 -8.72 -12.60 17.82
N LEU A 202 -8.18 -11.56 17.18
CA LEU A 202 -6.85 -11.04 17.50
C LEU A 202 -6.86 -10.43 18.90
N THR A 203 -7.95 -9.75 19.25
CA THR A 203 -8.11 -8.84 20.40
C THR A 203 -7.30 -7.57 20.23
N ASP A 204 -7.63 -6.52 20.99
CA ASP A 204 -6.86 -5.29 20.90
C ASP A 204 -5.49 -5.45 21.59
N GLU A 205 -5.41 -6.21 22.68
CA GLU A 205 -4.20 -6.49 23.49
C GLU A 205 -3.02 -6.98 22.64
N GLU A 206 -3.29 -7.82 21.66
CA GLU A 206 -2.29 -8.52 20.84
C GLU A 206 -1.91 -7.74 19.57
N ARG A 207 -2.44 -6.54 19.39
CA ARG A 207 -2.11 -5.67 18.25
C ARG A 207 -0.84 -4.89 18.53
N SER A 208 0.13 -5.01 17.63
CA SER A 208 1.36 -4.21 17.67
C SER A 208 1.13 -2.73 17.35
N LEU A 209 0.08 -2.41 16.57
CA LEU A 209 -0.29 -1.03 16.23
C LEU A 209 -1.74 -0.71 16.60
N ARG A 210 -1.93 0.39 17.32
CA ARG A 210 -3.24 0.99 17.60
C ARG A 210 -3.17 2.48 17.32
N VAL A 211 -4.04 2.95 16.43
CA VAL A 211 -4.19 4.36 16.12
C VAL A 211 -5.51 4.83 16.71
N TYR A 212 -5.45 5.79 17.64
CA TYR A 212 -6.63 6.36 18.29
C TYR A 212 -7.04 7.67 17.63
N GLY A 213 -8.35 7.87 17.46
CA GLY A 213 -8.90 9.13 16.95
C GLY A 213 -8.69 9.40 15.46
N SER A 214 -8.20 8.42 14.68
CA SER A 214 -8.03 8.56 13.24
C SER A 214 -8.53 7.34 12.48
N GLU A 215 -9.35 7.60 11.47
CA GLU A 215 -9.94 6.63 10.56
C GLU A 215 -9.29 6.69 9.16
N VAL A 216 -8.23 7.49 9.00
CA VAL A 216 -7.60 7.79 7.70
C VAL A 216 -6.10 7.55 7.68
N VAL A 217 -5.51 7.24 8.83
CA VAL A 217 -4.08 6.96 8.95
C VAL A 217 -3.85 5.46 8.81
N ILE A 218 -2.99 5.09 7.85
CA ILE A 218 -2.47 3.73 7.72
C ILE A 218 -1.04 3.74 8.24
N GLY A 219 -0.77 2.87 9.22
CA GLY A 219 0.57 2.65 9.74
C GLY A 219 1.20 1.42 9.11
N ARG A 220 2.47 1.55 8.75
CA ARG A 220 3.34 0.45 8.36
C ARG A 220 4.47 0.37 9.39
N LEU A 221 4.60 -0.78 10.03
CA LEU A 221 5.64 -1.11 10.99
C LEU A 221 6.49 -2.24 10.45
#